data_AF-W4LAL3-F1
#
_entry.id   AF-W4LAL3-F1
#
_cell.length_a   1.000
_cell.length_b   1.000
_cell.length_c   1.000
_cell.angle_alpha   90.00
_cell.angle_beta   90.00
_cell.angle_gamma   90.00
#
_symmetry.space_group_name_H-M   'P 1'
#
loop_
_entity.id
_entity.type
_entity.pdbx_description
1 polymer ?
#
loop_
_entity_poly.entity_id
_entity_poly.type
_entity_poly.pdbx_seq_one_letter_code
_entity_poly.pdbx_strand_id
1 'polypeptide(L)' 'MAEQAAIGQDVVDLVEALRIDQCALSGFDWGLRAACITSILHPEMVKGFVAAVWLDGSGSPDWVATHWPLAQ' A
#
# COMPACT_ATOMS: atom_id res chain seq x y z
N MET A 1 -6.29 -17.51 -2.26
CA MET A 1 -6.56 -16.33 -1.41
C MET A 1 -5.58 -16.18 -0.25
N ALA A 2 -5.03 -17.27 0.33
CA ALA A 2 -4.05 -17.17 1.42
C ALA A 2 -2.77 -16.40 1.06
N GLU A 3 -2.24 -16.56 -0.16
CA GLU A 3 -1.00 -15.90 -0.59
C GLU A 3 -1.11 -14.37 -0.68
N GLN A 4 -2.27 -13.86 -1.11
CA GLN A 4 -2.52 -12.41 -1.15
C GLN A 4 -2.58 -11.82 0.27
N ALA A 5 -3.21 -12.54 1.22
CA ALA A 5 -3.25 -12.13 2.61
C ALA A 5 -1.84 -12.14 3.25
N ALA A 6 -1.02 -13.14 2.94
CA ALA A 6 0.36 -13.23 3.44
C ALA A 6 1.20 -12.01 3.02
N ILE A 7 1.11 -11.58 1.76
CA ILE A 7 1.84 -10.41 1.25
C ILE A 7 1.40 -9.11 1.95
N GLY A 8 0.12 -8.98 2.33
CA GLY A 8 -0.36 -7.83 3.11
C GLY A 8 0.07 -7.87 4.58
N GLN A 9 0.16 -9.08 5.16
CA GLN A 9 0.57 -9.31 6.54
C GLN A 9 2.03 -8.93 6.77
N ASP A 10 2.93 -9.22 5.81
CA ASP A 10 4.35 -8.83 5.91
C ASP A 10 4.53 -7.30 6.11
N VAL A 11 3.62 -6.49 5.54
CA VAL A 11 3.62 -5.03 5.73
C VAL A 11 3.16 -4.66 7.13
N VAL A 12 2.13 -5.33 7.66
CA VAL A 12 1.63 -5.11 9.02
C VAL A 12 2.72 -5.43 10.03
N ASP A 13 3.33 -6.61 9.91
CA ASP A 13 4.39 -7.07 10.80
C ASP A 13 5.58 -6.10 10.78
N LEU A 14 5.92 -5.53 9.61
CA LEU A 14 6.95 -4.51 9.49
C LEU A 14 6.58 -3.21 10.21
N VAL A 15 5.34 -2.71 10.03
CA VAL A 15 4.87 -1.47 10.66
C VAL A 15 4.82 -1.62 12.19
N GLU A 16 4.35 -2.76 12.68
CA GLU A 16 4.34 -3.09 14.12
C GLU A 16 5.76 -3.22 14.69
N ALA A 17 6.67 -3.89 13.98
CA ALA A 17 8.07 -4.02 14.40
C ALA A 17 8.76 -2.65 14.50
N LEU A 18 8.39 -1.71 13.63
CA LEU A 18 8.86 -0.32 13.66
C LEU A 18 8.15 0.56 14.69
N ARG A 19 7.08 0.04 15.33
CA ARG A 19 6.23 0.76 16.31
C ARG A 19 5.65 2.05 15.73
N ILE A 20 5.16 1.97 14.50
CA ILE A 20 4.49 3.08 13.82
C ILE A 20 2.99 2.90 13.97
N ASP A 21 2.30 3.87 14.58
CA ASP A 21 0.85 3.79 14.77
C ASP A 21 0.07 3.93 13.46
N GLN A 22 0.53 4.82 12.57
CA GLN A 22 -0.10 5.07 11.28
C GLN A 22 0.94 5.45 10.22
N CYS A 23 0.84 4.89 9.02
CA CYS A 23 1.78 5.08 7.92
C CYS A 23 1.11 5.44 6.59
N ALA A 24 1.89 5.94 5.64
CA ALA A 24 1.45 6.14 4.25
C ALA A 24 2.07 5.05 3.35
N LEU A 25 1.20 4.36 2.63
CA LEU A 25 1.43 3.35 1.60
C LEU A 25 2.07 3.95 0.33
N SER A 26 3.17 3.42 -0.21
CA SER A 26 3.51 3.63 -1.64
C SER A 26 3.93 2.31 -2.26
N GLY A 27 3.21 1.88 -3.30
CA GLY A 27 3.45 0.62 -3.98
C GLY A 27 3.86 0.83 -5.44
N PHE A 28 4.97 0.22 -5.84
CA PHE A 28 5.45 0.21 -7.22
C PHE A 28 5.55 -1.24 -7.73
N ASP A 29 5.08 -1.48 -8.94
CA ASP A 29 5.09 -2.80 -9.59
C ASP A 29 4.48 -3.90 -8.68
N TRP A 30 5.25 -4.93 -8.30
CA TRP A 30 4.75 -6.00 -7.43
C TRP A 30 4.43 -5.54 -6.01
N GLY A 31 5.06 -4.45 -5.54
CA GLY A 31 4.79 -3.84 -4.24
C GLY A 31 3.41 -3.19 -4.13
N LEU A 32 2.73 -2.97 -5.27
CA LEU A 32 1.35 -2.45 -5.29
C LEU A 32 0.38 -3.39 -4.57
N ARG A 33 0.54 -4.71 -4.72
CA ARG A 33 -0.37 -5.69 -4.13
C ARG A 33 -0.32 -5.65 -2.61
N ALA A 34 0.88 -5.61 -2.05
CA ALA A 34 1.08 -5.50 -0.61
C ALA A 34 0.43 -4.24 -0.07
N ALA A 35 0.77 -3.08 -0.64
CA ALA A 35 0.25 -1.80 -0.17
C ALA A 35 -1.28 -1.69 -0.32
N CYS A 36 -1.85 -2.17 -1.43
CA CYS A 36 -3.30 -2.16 -1.66
C CYS A 36 -4.04 -3.09 -0.69
N ILE A 37 -3.57 -4.32 -0.50
CA ILE A 37 -4.18 -5.29 0.41
C ILE A 37 -4.13 -4.79 1.85
N THR A 38 -2.98 -4.30 2.31
CA THR A 38 -2.86 -3.74 3.66
C THR A 38 -3.76 -2.52 3.85
N SER A 39 -3.88 -1.64 2.85
CA SER A 39 -4.78 -0.47 2.93
C SER A 39 -6.25 -0.86 3.05
N ILE A 40 -6.67 -1.96 2.44
CA ILE A 40 -8.05 -2.46 2.49
C ILE A 40 -8.33 -3.22 3.79
N LEU A 41 -7.39 -4.04 4.24
CA LEU A 41 -7.58 -4.91 5.41
C LEU A 41 -7.27 -4.23 6.74
N HIS A 42 -6.38 -3.24 6.75
CA HIS A 42 -5.95 -2.49 7.94
C HIS A 42 -6.07 -0.97 7.71
N PRO A 43 -7.26 -0.45 7.36
CA PRO A 43 -7.46 0.97 7.05
C PRO A 43 -7.12 1.90 8.22
N GLU A 44 -7.24 1.44 9.47
CA GLU A 44 -6.89 2.18 10.67
C GLU A 44 -5.40 2.55 10.76
N MET A 45 -4.55 1.74 10.13
CA MET A 45 -3.09 1.89 10.12
C MET A 45 -2.60 2.71 8.91
N VAL A 46 -3.40 2.84 7.86
CA VAL A 46 -2.97 3.46 6.58
C VAL A 46 -3.65 4.80 6.34
N LYS A 47 -2.88 5.89 6.43
CA LYS A 47 -3.36 7.28 6.20
C LYS A 47 -3.56 7.65 4.73
N GLY A 48 -2.98 6.89 3.83
CA GLY A 48 -3.02 7.17 2.40
C GLY A 48 -2.15 6.19 1.64
N PHE A 49 -2.46 6.01 0.36
CA PHE A 49 -1.80 5.04 -0.49
C PHE A 49 -1.54 5.63 -1.88
N VAL A 50 -0.30 5.54 -2.34
CA VAL A 50 0.09 5.95 -3.70
C VAL A 50 0.45 4.71 -4.50
N ALA A 51 -0.16 4.59 -5.67
CA ALA A 51 0.14 3.57 -6.66
C ALA A 51 1.09 4.15 -7.71
N ALA A 52 2.17 3.44 -8.00
CA ALA A 52 3.08 3.79 -9.07
C ALA A 52 3.15 2.63 -10.06
N VAL A 53 2.78 2.89 -11.31
CA VAL A 53 2.67 1.89 -12.36
C VAL A 53 3.24 2.44 -13.66
N TRP A 54 3.68 1.57 -14.55
CA TRP A 54 4.13 1.96 -15.88
C TRP A 54 3.00 1.76 -16.86
N LEU A 55 2.29 2.83 -17.19
CA LEU A 55 1.12 2.75 -18.07
C LEU A 55 1.43 3.27 -19.48
N ASP A 56 2.34 4.25 -19.58
CA ASP A 56 2.55 5.00 -20.82
C ASP A 56 3.79 4.57 -21.65
N GLY A 57 4.67 3.73 -21.09
CA GLY A 57 5.89 3.28 -21.77
C GLY A 57 6.99 4.36 -21.91
N SER A 58 6.88 5.47 -21.17
CA SER A 58 7.73 6.67 -21.32
C SER A 58 9.17 6.55 -20.84
N GLY A 59 9.50 5.53 -20.07
CA GLY A 59 10.76 5.50 -19.33
C GLY A 59 10.68 6.12 -17.93
N SER A 60 9.50 6.53 -17.46
CA SER A 60 9.25 6.95 -16.07
C SER A 60 7.97 6.35 -15.46
N PRO A 61 7.91 6.14 -14.13
CA PRO A 61 6.70 5.64 -13.47
C PRO A 61 5.57 6.69 -13.47
N ASP A 62 4.35 6.26 -13.82
CA ASP A 62 3.13 7.03 -13.68
C ASP A 62 2.63 6.94 -12.24
N TRP A 63 2.57 8.08 -11.56
CA TRP A 63 2.08 8.17 -10.19
C TRP A 63 0.57 8.37 -10.19
N VAL A 64 -0.16 7.35 -9.76
CA VAL A 64 -1.58 7.45 -9.44
C VAL A 64 -1.71 7.52 -7.92
N ALA A 65 -1.87 8.74 -7.41
CA ALA A 65 -2.19 8.93 -6.00
C ALA A 65 -3.67 8.61 -5.79
N THR A 66 -3.95 7.51 -5.08
CA THR A 66 -5.31 7.26 -4.60
C THR A 66 -5.43 7.90 -3.22
N HIS A 67 -5.93 9.13 -3.16
CA HIS A 67 -6.37 9.64 -1.87
C HIS A 67 -7.55 8.77 -1.42
N TRP A 68 -7.43 8.15 -0.25
CA TRP A 68 -8.55 7.43 0.36
C TRP A 68 -9.22 8.39 1.35
N PRO A 69 -10.41 8.93 1.07
CA PRO A 69 -11.22 9.49 2.12
C PRO A 69 -11.83 8.31 2.85
N LEU A 70 -11.48 8.10 4.12
CA LEU A 70 -12.32 7.51 5.18
C LEU A 70 -11.40 7.06 6.33
N ALA A 71 -10.74 8.04 6.94
CA ALA A 71 -10.62 8.10 8.39
C ALA A 71 -11.43 9.35 8.78
N GLN A 72 -12.73 9.15 9.04
CA GLN A 72 -13.54 10.06 9.86
C GLN A 72 -13.63 9.44 11.25
#